data_AF-A0A813HMI4-F1
#
_entry.id   AF-A0A813HMI4-F1
#
_cell.length_a   1.000
_cell.length_b   1.000
_cell.length_c   1.000
_cell.angle_alpha   90.00
_cell.angle_beta   90.00
_cell.angle_gamma   90.00
#
_symmetry.space_group_name_H-M   'P 1'
#
loop_
_entity.id
_entity.type
_entity.pdbx_description
1 polymer ?
#
loop_
_entity_poly.entity_id
_entity_poly.type
_entity_poly.pdbx_seq_one_letter_code
_entity_poly.pdbx_strand_id
1 'polypeptide(L)'
;MSMSASTMQAMRHWTVGLPRSCPVAPPLPTKLMACKFASHSSEQSDSDLSTEMPDMSHDTSSNDEGSSSKFDDIISGGVTTLVIHNVPNRYSQEALVQDFKGFSFDFLFLPFRVKQRRSSKYAFVNFSSPTEAAIFRARFDGTCLGTSKIPVTVGNAKTQGFASNVLLHAFNEDALEKHRPFVYIMGRRVGFQELA
;
A
#
# COMPACT_ATOMS: atom_id res chain seq x y z
N MET A 1 -40.61 -49.56 -9.77
CA MET A 1 -39.73 -48.50 -9.23
C MET A 1 -38.64 -48.23 -10.24
N SER A 2 -38.39 -46.95 -10.49
CA SER A 2 -37.26 -46.34 -11.20
C SER A 2 -37.22 -46.34 -12.73
N MET A 3 -37.25 -45.09 -13.21
CA MET A 3 -36.90 -44.53 -14.51
C MET A 3 -35.41 -44.83 -14.87
N SER A 4 -34.87 -44.58 -16.06
CA SER A 4 -35.10 -43.45 -16.97
C SER A 4 -34.47 -43.72 -18.34
N ALA A 5 -35.14 -43.21 -19.36
CA ALA A 5 -34.70 -43.19 -20.75
C ALA A 5 -33.46 -42.33 -20.94
N SER A 6 -32.58 -42.84 -21.81
CA SER A 6 -31.44 -42.18 -22.41
C SER A 6 -31.86 -41.53 -23.72
N THR A 7 -31.09 -40.54 -24.17
CA THR A 7 -31.05 -39.95 -25.51
C THR A 7 -31.97 -38.76 -25.75
N MET A 8 -31.40 -37.56 -25.64
CA MET A 8 -31.68 -36.54 -26.66
C MET A 8 -30.39 -35.85 -27.12
N GLN A 9 -30.34 -35.81 -28.44
CA GLN A 9 -29.32 -35.37 -29.37
C GLN A 9 -29.35 -33.85 -29.52
N ALA A 10 -28.19 -33.26 -29.84
CA ALA A 10 -27.97 -32.40 -31.02
C ALA A 10 -27.06 -31.21 -30.73
N MET A 11 -25.89 -31.28 -31.35
CA MET A 11 -25.00 -30.17 -31.64
C MET A 11 -25.72 -29.14 -32.52
N ARG A 12 -25.39 -27.85 -32.35
CA ARG A 12 -25.12 -26.90 -33.44
C ARG A 12 -24.56 -25.58 -32.87
N HIS A 13 -23.80 -24.88 -33.73
CA HIS A 13 -23.35 -23.47 -33.72
C HIS A 13 -22.37 -22.97 -32.62
N TRP A 14 -21.07 -22.98 -32.92
CA TRP A 14 -20.06 -22.11 -32.30
C TRP A 14 -20.01 -20.79 -33.07
N THR A 15 -20.68 -19.76 -32.55
CA THR A 15 -20.49 -18.38 -32.98
C THR A 15 -19.36 -17.75 -32.18
N VAL A 16 -18.32 -17.31 -32.88
CA VAL A 16 -17.25 -16.45 -32.38
C VAL A 16 -17.82 -15.11 -31.91
N GLY A 17 -17.97 -14.96 -30.59
CA GLY A 17 -18.29 -13.69 -29.94
C GLY A 17 -17.16 -13.29 -29.00
N LEU A 18 -16.48 -12.18 -29.30
CA LEU A 18 -15.53 -11.54 -28.39
C LEU A 18 -16.23 -11.14 -27.08
N PRO A 19 -15.71 -11.48 -25.89
CA PRO A 19 -16.00 -10.68 -24.72
C PRO A 19 -15.04 -9.49 -24.68
N ARG A 20 -15.50 -8.36 -25.22
CA ARG A 20 -15.10 -7.05 -24.70
C ARG A 20 -15.70 -6.91 -23.31
N SER A 21 -15.00 -7.40 -22.31
CA SER A 21 -15.28 -7.07 -20.92
C SER A 21 -13.96 -6.87 -20.21
N CYS A 22 -13.50 -5.62 -20.22
CA CYS A 22 -12.59 -5.15 -19.17
C CYS A 22 -13.19 -5.58 -17.83
N PRO A 23 -12.43 -6.20 -16.92
CA PRO A 23 -12.88 -6.38 -15.55
C PRO A 23 -13.19 -4.98 -15.01
N VAL A 24 -14.47 -4.68 -14.81
CA VAL A 24 -14.89 -3.52 -14.03
C VAL A 24 -14.23 -3.70 -12.67
N ALA A 25 -13.34 -2.77 -12.32
CA ALA A 25 -12.67 -2.75 -11.04
C ALA A 25 -13.72 -2.96 -9.93
N PRO A 26 -13.44 -3.80 -8.91
CA PRO A 26 -14.39 -4.03 -7.84
C PRO A 26 -14.77 -2.68 -7.20
N PRO A 27 -16.06 -2.47 -6.89
CA PRO A 27 -16.52 -1.21 -6.32
C PRO A 27 -15.74 -0.88 -5.05
N LEU A 28 -15.33 0.38 -4.96
CA LEU A 28 -14.61 0.95 -3.82
C LEU A 28 -15.29 0.54 -2.49
N PRO A 29 -14.53 0.11 -1.47
CA PRO A 29 -15.08 -0.08 -0.14
C PRO A 29 -15.56 1.26 0.41
N THR A 30 -16.82 1.31 0.81
CA THR A 30 -17.59 2.48 1.27
C THR A 30 -17.11 3.10 2.58
N LYS A 31 -15.91 2.78 3.06
CA LYS A 31 -15.37 3.26 4.35
C LYS A 31 -14.06 4.02 4.21
N LEU A 32 -13.86 4.70 3.08
CA LEU A 32 -12.82 5.72 2.98
C LEU A 32 -13.38 7.07 3.42
N MET A 33 -13.16 7.43 4.68
CA MET A 33 -13.42 8.79 5.13
C MET A 33 -12.26 9.67 4.68
N ALA A 34 -12.49 10.46 3.64
CA ALA A 34 -11.56 11.49 3.20
C ALA A 34 -11.47 12.59 4.28
N CYS A 35 -10.31 12.79 4.89
CA CYS A 35 -10.04 13.97 5.68
C CYS A 35 -9.83 15.15 4.72
N LYS A 36 -10.70 16.17 4.82
CA LYS A 36 -10.66 17.37 3.97
C LYS A 36 -9.29 18.06 4.06
N PHE A 37 -8.61 18.16 2.92
CA PHE A 37 -7.48 19.05 2.70
C PHE A 37 -8.04 20.47 2.56
N ALA A 38 -7.82 21.34 3.55
CA ALA A 38 -8.23 22.74 3.47
C ALA A 38 -7.30 23.45 2.49
N SER A 39 -7.83 23.81 1.31
CA SER A 39 -7.20 24.75 0.39
C SER A 39 -7.54 26.17 0.86
N HIS A 40 -6.53 27.03 1.02
CA HIS A 40 -6.75 28.47 1.10
C HIS A 40 -6.12 29.09 -0.15
N SER A 41 -6.97 29.48 -1.09
CA SER A 41 -6.63 30.38 -2.18
C SER A 41 -6.77 31.82 -1.68
N SER A 42 -5.83 32.69 -2.04
CA SER A 42 -6.06 34.13 -2.15
C SER A 42 -5.00 34.73 -3.08
N GLU A 43 -5.47 35.19 -4.25
CA GLU A 43 -4.87 36.19 -5.13
C GLU A 43 -4.83 37.57 -4.38
N GLN A 44 -4.12 38.67 -4.70
CA GLN A 44 -3.67 39.29 -5.96
C GLN A 44 -2.88 40.61 -5.66
N SER A 45 -2.13 41.16 -6.65
CA SER A 45 -1.73 42.60 -6.91
C SER A 45 -0.70 43.30 -5.98
N ASP A 46 0.15 44.27 -6.36
CA ASP A 46 0.72 44.84 -7.62
C ASP A 46 1.83 45.88 -7.25
N SER A 47 2.71 46.20 -8.21
CA SER A 47 3.39 47.51 -8.48
C SER A 47 4.81 47.89 -7.97
N ASP A 48 5.54 48.46 -8.95
CA ASP A 48 6.86 49.12 -9.10
C ASP A 48 7.55 49.88 -7.96
N LEU A 49 8.90 49.84 -7.91
CA LEU A 49 9.81 50.95 -8.29
C LEU A 49 11.29 50.66 -7.89
N SER A 50 12.21 50.98 -8.79
CA SER A 50 13.68 50.81 -8.71
C SER A 50 14.38 51.70 -7.66
N THR A 51 15.54 51.27 -7.14
CA THR A 51 16.82 52.05 -7.04
C THR A 51 17.79 51.42 -6.01
N GLU A 52 18.92 50.95 -6.55
CA GLU A 52 20.31 50.93 -6.02
C GLU A 52 20.77 50.01 -4.87
N MET A 53 21.92 49.37 -5.15
CA MET A 53 22.71 48.50 -4.28
C MET A 53 23.62 49.31 -3.35
N PRO A 54 23.95 48.74 -2.17
CA PRO A 54 25.35 48.45 -1.93
C PRO A 54 25.61 47.01 -1.44
N ASP A 55 26.68 46.45 -2.00
CA ASP A 55 27.39 45.24 -1.57
C ASP A 55 27.79 45.29 -0.10
N MET A 56 27.37 44.29 0.68
CA MET A 56 27.97 43.94 1.98
C MET A 56 27.83 42.44 2.23
N SER A 57 28.95 41.77 2.03
CA SER A 57 29.25 40.38 2.33
C SER A 57 28.89 39.96 3.77
N HIS A 58 28.04 38.94 3.91
CA HIS A 58 28.05 38.06 5.08
C HIS A 58 27.86 36.59 4.67
N ASP A 59 28.86 35.80 5.04
CA ASP A 59 28.95 34.36 4.91
C ASP A 59 27.99 33.69 5.91
N THR A 60 26.92 33.09 5.41
CA THR A 60 26.17 32.04 6.12
C THR A 60 25.76 30.99 5.10
N SER A 61 26.55 29.92 5.05
CA SER A 61 26.28 28.69 4.34
C SER A 61 24.89 28.16 4.72
N SER A 62 23.92 28.41 3.86
CA SER A 62 22.56 27.90 3.90
C SER A 62 22.40 26.98 2.70
N ASN A 63 22.35 25.68 2.96
CA ASN A 63 21.74 24.73 2.04
C ASN A 63 20.34 24.42 2.58
N ASP A 64 19.46 25.39 2.40
CA ASP A 64 18.01 25.16 2.39
C ASP A 64 17.61 25.16 0.91
N GLU A 65 17.47 23.97 0.36
CA GLU A 65 16.95 23.73 -0.98
C GLU A 65 16.02 22.51 -0.88
N GLY A 66 14.77 22.69 -1.30
CA GLY A 66 14.03 21.59 -1.92
C GLY A 66 12.88 20.99 -1.12
N SER A 67 11.93 21.85 -0.76
CA SER A 67 10.54 21.46 -0.59
C SER A 67 10.02 20.66 -1.79
N SER A 68 9.47 19.47 -1.51
CA SER A 68 8.32 18.90 -2.20
C SER A 68 8.34 18.83 -3.75
N SER A 69 8.97 17.78 -4.27
CA SER A 69 8.36 16.98 -5.33
C SER A 69 8.48 15.50 -4.97
N LYS A 70 7.62 15.02 -4.05
CA LYS A 70 7.41 13.59 -3.72
C LYS A 70 6.89 12.75 -4.90
N PHE A 71 6.99 13.27 -6.12
CA PHE A 71 6.50 12.69 -7.36
C PHE A 71 7.63 12.12 -8.23
N ASP A 72 8.90 12.48 -7.99
CA ASP A 72 10.02 12.00 -8.82
C ASP A 72 10.45 10.54 -8.50
N ASP A 73 10.07 10.02 -7.32
CA ASP A 73 10.29 8.61 -6.97
C ASP A 73 9.20 7.66 -7.52
N ILE A 74 8.14 8.18 -8.15
CA ILE A 74 6.97 7.39 -8.55
C ILE A 74 7.25 6.51 -9.79
N ILE A 75 8.34 6.77 -10.54
CA ILE A 75 8.70 6.03 -11.76
C ILE A 75 10.16 5.49 -11.70
N SER A 76 10.81 5.43 -10.53
CA SER A 76 12.11 4.71 -10.41
C SER A 76 11.91 3.20 -10.19
N GLY A 77 11.33 2.55 -11.22
CA GLY A 77 11.68 1.23 -11.76
C GLY A 77 11.72 -0.05 -10.91
N GLY A 78 11.48 -0.06 -9.60
CA GLY A 78 11.68 -1.30 -8.83
C GLY A 78 11.19 -1.38 -7.39
N VAL A 79 10.50 -0.36 -6.88
CA VAL A 79 10.01 -0.39 -5.48
C VAL A 79 8.79 -1.30 -5.39
N THR A 80 8.94 -2.44 -4.72
CA THR A 80 7.84 -3.38 -4.47
C THR A 80 7.43 -3.40 -3.00
N THR A 81 8.30 -2.98 -2.09
CA THR A 81 8.03 -3.00 -0.64
C THR A 81 7.74 -1.60 -0.11
N LEU A 82 6.59 -1.45 0.53
CA LEU A 82 6.17 -0.21 1.18
C LEU A 82 6.15 -0.38 2.70
N VAL A 83 6.46 0.71 3.40
CA VAL A 83 6.24 0.86 4.82
C VAL A 83 5.05 1.78 5.06
N ILE A 84 4.11 1.33 5.87
CA ILE A 84 2.90 2.07 6.23
C ILE A 84 3.09 2.54 7.66
N HIS A 85 3.17 3.84 7.88
CA HIS A 85 3.26 4.46 9.20
C HIS A 85 1.88 4.86 9.72
N ASN A 86 1.81 5.09 11.03
CA ASN A 86 0.61 5.46 11.78
C ASN A 86 -0.51 4.40 11.77
N VAL A 87 -0.15 3.12 11.65
CA VAL A 87 -1.10 2.02 11.83
C VAL A 87 -1.70 2.09 13.25
N PRO A 88 -3.03 1.98 13.42
CA PRO A 88 -3.64 2.08 14.75
C PRO A 88 -3.20 0.93 15.68
N ASN A 89 -2.95 1.19 16.96
CA ASN A 89 -2.42 0.20 17.91
C ASN A 89 -3.27 -1.08 18.11
N ARG A 90 -4.55 -1.05 17.71
CA ARG A 90 -5.48 -2.19 17.82
C ARG A 90 -5.67 -2.93 16.49
N TYR A 91 -5.01 -2.50 15.43
CA TYR A 91 -5.03 -3.21 14.15
C TYR A 91 -4.28 -4.54 14.27
N SER A 92 -4.84 -5.57 13.64
CA SER A 92 -4.19 -6.86 13.44
C SER A 92 -3.74 -7.01 11.99
N GLN A 93 -2.88 -7.99 11.72
CA GLN A 93 -2.48 -8.33 10.34
C GLN A 93 -3.71 -8.73 9.51
N GLU A 94 -4.65 -9.47 10.09
CA GLU A 94 -5.90 -9.85 9.41
C GLU A 94 -6.75 -8.64 9.05
N ALA A 95 -6.83 -7.63 9.93
CA ALA A 95 -7.56 -6.39 9.62
C ALA A 95 -6.91 -5.65 8.44
N LEU A 96 -5.57 -5.57 8.39
CA LEU A 96 -4.87 -5.00 7.24
C LEU A 96 -5.15 -5.79 5.94
N VAL A 97 -5.18 -7.12 6.00
CA VAL A 97 -5.54 -7.95 4.82
C VAL A 97 -6.94 -7.63 4.32
N GLN A 98 -7.90 -7.39 5.22
CA GLN A 98 -9.26 -7.01 4.84
C GLN A 98 -9.31 -5.64 4.17
N ASP A 99 -8.56 -4.66 4.69
CA ASP A 99 -8.51 -3.32 4.11
C ASP A 99 -7.78 -3.29 2.76
N PHE A 100 -6.76 -4.13 2.60
CA PHE A 100 -5.95 -4.21 1.38
C PHE A 100 -6.53 -5.19 0.36
N LYS A 101 -7.78 -5.64 0.55
CA LYS A 101 -8.49 -6.45 -0.43
C LYS A 101 -8.52 -5.77 -1.80
N GLY A 102 -8.23 -6.56 -2.82
CA GLY A 102 -8.13 -6.08 -4.20
C GLY A 102 -6.72 -5.68 -4.62
N PHE A 103 -5.75 -5.71 -3.70
CA PHE A 103 -4.33 -5.58 -4.04
C PHE A 103 -3.60 -6.92 -4.05
N SER A 104 -2.62 -7.07 -4.94
CA SER A 104 -1.77 -8.25 -5.02
C SER A 104 -0.45 -8.05 -4.25
N PHE A 105 -0.34 -8.72 -3.09
CA PHE A 105 0.85 -8.70 -2.25
C PHE A 105 1.24 -10.10 -1.79
N ASP A 106 2.53 -10.33 -1.62
CA ASP A 106 3.12 -11.62 -1.26
C ASP A 106 3.67 -11.64 0.18
N PHE A 107 3.85 -10.48 0.80
CA PHE A 107 4.32 -10.35 2.18
C PHE A 107 3.59 -9.22 2.91
N LEU A 108 3.19 -9.49 4.16
CA LEU A 108 2.62 -8.50 5.06
C LEU A 108 3.14 -8.74 6.48
N PHE A 109 3.73 -7.72 7.10
CA PHE A 109 4.21 -7.81 8.48
C PHE A 109 3.80 -6.60 9.31
N LEU A 110 3.12 -6.85 10.43
CA LEU A 110 2.80 -5.89 11.46
C LEU A 110 3.41 -6.36 12.79
N PRO A 111 4.58 -5.84 13.18
CA PRO A 111 5.24 -6.29 14.40
C PRO A 111 4.36 -6.10 15.63
N PHE A 112 4.29 -7.12 16.49
CA PHE A 112 3.55 -7.06 17.75
C PHE A 112 4.47 -6.82 18.94
N ARG A 113 4.15 -5.84 19.78
CA ARG A 113 4.90 -5.55 21.00
C ARG A 113 4.33 -6.33 22.17
N VAL A 114 4.90 -7.50 22.46
CA VAL A 114 4.41 -8.43 23.50
C VAL A 114 4.25 -7.73 24.86
N LYS A 115 5.26 -6.99 25.33
CA LYS A 115 5.22 -6.28 26.62
C LYS A 115 4.06 -5.30 26.73
N GLN A 116 3.67 -4.65 25.63
CA GLN A 116 2.63 -3.62 25.60
C GLN A 116 1.29 -4.15 25.09
N ARG A 117 1.22 -5.45 24.74
CA ARG A 117 0.05 -6.15 24.19
C ARG A 117 -0.66 -5.38 23.07
N ARG A 118 0.11 -4.76 22.18
CA ARG A 118 -0.39 -3.93 21.07
C ARG A 118 0.47 -4.10 19.82
N SER A 119 -0.11 -3.82 18.65
CA SER A 119 0.66 -3.73 17.41
C SER A 119 1.53 -2.49 17.39
N SER A 120 2.61 -2.56 16.61
CA SER A 120 3.42 -1.39 16.27
C SER A 120 2.64 -0.45 15.37
N LYS A 121 3.04 0.83 15.35
CA LYS A 121 2.44 1.85 14.49
C LYS A 121 2.93 1.81 13.04
N TYR A 122 3.56 0.72 12.63
CA TYR A 122 4.07 0.55 11.29
C TYR A 122 3.90 -0.88 10.80
N ALA A 123 3.66 -1.04 9.50
CA ALA A 123 3.58 -2.31 8.81
C ALA A 123 4.44 -2.29 7.54
N PHE A 124 4.90 -3.46 7.13
CA PHE A 124 5.61 -3.67 5.86
C PHE A 124 4.74 -4.51 4.93
N VAL A 125 4.67 -4.13 3.66
CA VAL A 125 3.92 -4.86 2.63
C VAL A 125 4.77 -4.95 1.39
N ASN A 126 4.99 -6.16 0.86
CA ASN A 126 5.61 -6.34 -0.45
C ASN A 126 4.54 -6.71 -1.49
N PHE A 127 4.49 -5.94 -2.57
CA PHE A 127 3.57 -6.13 -3.69
C PHE A 127 4.22 -6.96 -4.78
N SER A 128 3.40 -7.66 -5.57
CA SER A 128 3.89 -8.50 -6.66
C SER A 128 4.47 -7.71 -7.84
N SER A 129 4.18 -6.41 -7.93
CA SER A 129 4.78 -5.52 -8.93
C SER A 129 4.95 -4.09 -8.40
N PRO A 130 5.91 -3.32 -8.94
CA PRO A 130 6.06 -1.90 -8.59
C PRO A 130 4.83 -1.07 -8.95
N THR A 131 4.14 -1.42 -10.03
CA THR A 131 2.90 -0.76 -10.45
C THR A 131 1.81 -0.89 -9.39
N GLU A 132 1.64 -2.09 -8.84
CA GLU A 132 0.68 -2.35 -7.77
C GLU A 132 1.02 -1.55 -6.50
N ALA A 133 2.32 -1.49 -6.14
CA ALA A 133 2.78 -0.68 -5.03
C ALA A 133 2.47 0.82 -5.23
N ALA A 134 2.70 1.35 -6.44
CA ALA A 134 2.39 2.74 -6.76
C ALA A 134 0.89 3.05 -6.65
N ILE A 135 0.02 2.17 -7.17
CA ILE A 135 -1.43 2.30 -7.06
C ILE A 135 -1.86 2.25 -5.58
N PHE A 136 -1.29 1.31 -4.82
CA PHE A 136 -1.56 1.19 -3.40
C PHE A 136 -1.21 2.47 -2.64
N ARG A 137 0.00 3.00 -2.87
CA ARG A 137 0.47 4.24 -2.26
C ARG A 137 -0.46 5.40 -2.59
N ALA A 138 -0.82 5.59 -3.86
CA ALA A 138 -1.74 6.64 -4.28
C ALA A 138 -3.12 6.53 -3.62
N ARG A 139 -3.58 5.31 -3.31
CA ARG A 139 -4.88 5.05 -2.70
C ARG A 139 -4.90 5.23 -1.19
N PHE A 140 -3.84 4.84 -0.50
CA PHE A 140 -3.82 4.77 0.97
C PHE A 140 -3.03 5.89 1.65
N ASP A 141 -2.09 6.53 0.97
CA ASP A 141 -1.33 7.63 1.57
C ASP A 141 -2.27 8.79 1.94
N GLY A 142 -2.15 9.29 3.18
CA GLY A 142 -3.03 10.33 3.70
C GLY A 142 -4.42 9.87 4.14
N THR A 143 -4.74 8.58 4.06
CA THR A 143 -6.06 8.04 4.44
C THR A 143 -6.11 7.58 5.90
N CYS A 144 -7.29 7.52 6.50
CA CYS A 144 -7.47 6.97 7.85
C CYS A 144 -7.88 5.49 7.79
N LEU A 145 -7.18 4.63 8.53
CA LEU A 145 -7.56 3.22 8.69
C LEU A 145 -8.60 3.03 9.81
N GLY A 146 -9.67 2.31 9.50
CA GLY A 146 -10.75 1.99 10.44
C GLY A 146 -11.37 3.23 11.08
N THR A 147 -11.32 3.34 12.40
CA THR A 147 -11.85 4.49 13.16
C THR A 147 -10.76 5.48 13.59
N SER A 148 -9.55 5.37 13.02
CA SER A 148 -8.45 6.29 13.33
C SER A 148 -8.78 7.71 12.87
N LYS A 149 -8.31 8.70 13.63
CA LYS A 149 -8.29 10.12 13.21
C LYS A 149 -6.92 10.54 12.66
N ILE A 150 -5.92 9.68 12.82
CA ILE A 150 -4.56 9.94 12.35
C ILE A 150 -4.42 9.26 10.98
N PRO A 151 -4.10 10.01 9.92
CA PRO A 151 -3.90 9.45 8.60
C PRO A 151 -2.61 8.61 8.57
N VAL A 152 -2.63 7.56 7.76
CA VAL A 152 -1.45 6.76 7.47
C VAL A 152 -0.54 7.50 6.50
N THR A 153 0.75 7.20 6.60
CA THR A 153 1.75 7.68 5.66
C THR A 153 2.41 6.48 5.01
N VAL A 154 2.40 6.44 3.69
CA VAL A 154 2.96 5.33 2.92
C VAL A 154 4.26 5.78 2.27
N GLY A 155 5.35 5.11 2.63
CA GLY A 155 6.69 5.38 2.12
C GLY A 155 7.36 4.13 1.58
N ASN A 156 8.52 4.31 0.97
CA ASN A 156 9.34 3.21 0.48
C ASN A 156 10.02 2.53 1.69
N ALA A 157 9.96 1.19 1.75
CA ALA A 157 10.66 0.46 2.79
C ALA A 157 12.18 0.50 2.56
N LYS A 158 12.98 0.49 3.65
CA LYS A 158 14.44 0.39 3.54
C LYS A 158 14.87 -0.95 2.91
N THR A 159 14.19 -2.02 3.27
CA THR A 159 14.41 -3.36 2.70
C THR A 159 13.39 -3.59 1.59
N GLN A 160 13.86 -3.78 0.37
CA GLN A 160 13.04 -4.05 -0.81
C GLN A 160 13.02 -5.53 -1.17
N GLY A 161 11.89 -6.00 -1.71
CA GLY A 161 11.72 -7.34 -2.24
C GLY A 161 11.25 -8.38 -1.22
N PHE A 162 10.52 -9.38 -1.71
CA PHE A 162 9.94 -10.46 -0.92
C PHE A 162 10.99 -11.25 -0.11
N ALA A 163 12.00 -11.81 -0.79
CA ALA A 163 12.98 -12.70 -0.17
C ALA A 163 13.75 -12.05 0.99
N SER A 164 14.17 -10.79 0.81
CA SER A 164 14.88 -10.03 1.84
C SER A 164 14.01 -9.74 3.06
N ASN A 165 12.73 -9.43 2.85
CA ASN A 165 11.78 -9.19 3.94
C ASN A 165 11.42 -10.47 4.70
N VAL A 166 11.27 -11.60 3.99
CA VAL A 166 11.10 -12.92 4.62
C VAL A 166 12.32 -13.24 5.47
N LEU A 167 13.53 -13.18 4.92
CA LEU A 167 14.75 -13.48 5.65
C LEU A 167 14.89 -12.63 6.93
N LEU A 168 14.55 -11.34 6.85
CA LEU A 168 14.67 -10.41 7.97
C LEU A 168 13.65 -10.64 9.09
N HIS A 169 12.43 -11.08 8.76
CA HIS A 169 11.30 -11.06 9.70
C HIS A 169 10.70 -12.44 10.01
N ALA A 170 10.93 -13.45 9.17
CA ALA A 170 10.36 -14.79 9.32
C ALA A 170 11.00 -15.62 10.44
N PHE A 171 12.31 -15.48 10.61
CA PHE A 171 13.13 -16.38 11.43
C PHE A 171 13.38 -15.87 12.85
N ASN A 172 12.56 -14.94 13.33
CA ASN A 172 12.63 -14.53 14.73
C ASN A 172 11.96 -15.62 15.60
N GLU A 173 12.76 -16.47 16.23
CA GLU A 173 12.30 -17.60 17.05
C GLU A 173 11.45 -17.16 18.25
N ASP A 174 11.72 -15.98 18.81
CA ASP A 174 10.97 -15.43 19.94
C ASP A 174 9.56 -14.94 19.55
N ALA A 175 9.27 -14.84 18.24
CA ALA A 175 7.97 -14.41 17.77
C ALA A 175 6.96 -15.57 17.82
N LEU A 176 5.91 -15.39 18.63
CA LEU A 176 4.71 -16.23 18.58
C LEU A 176 4.22 -16.36 17.14
N GLU A 177 3.86 -17.57 16.72
CA GLU A 177 3.45 -17.90 15.36
C GLU A 177 2.37 -16.94 14.82
N LYS A 178 1.43 -16.52 15.67
CA LYS A 178 0.36 -15.56 15.34
C LYS A 178 0.87 -14.16 14.93
N HIS A 179 2.06 -13.77 15.38
CA HIS A 179 2.66 -12.46 15.13
C HIS A 179 3.75 -12.50 14.07
N ARG A 180 3.98 -13.66 13.44
CA ARG A 180 4.89 -13.77 12.31
C ARG A 180 4.30 -13.11 11.05
N PRO A 181 5.15 -12.72 10.08
CA PRO A 181 4.68 -12.17 8.81
C PRO A 181 3.69 -13.08 8.10
N PHE A 182 2.73 -12.53 7.38
CA PHE A 182 1.93 -13.31 6.45
C PHE A 182 2.65 -13.38 5.12
N VAL A 183 2.89 -14.61 4.67
CA VAL A 183 3.51 -14.91 3.38
C VAL A 183 2.45 -15.53 2.48
N TYR A 184 2.39 -15.08 1.23
CA TYR A 184 1.49 -15.58 0.22
C TYR A 184 2.28 -16.09 -0.98
N ILE A 185 2.04 -17.34 -1.37
CA ILE A 185 2.61 -17.96 -2.57
C ILE A 185 1.44 -18.37 -3.46
N MET A 186 1.46 -17.97 -4.73
CA MET A 186 0.37 -18.23 -5.68
C MET A 186 -1.01 -17.80 -5.14
N GLY A 187 -1.07 -16.67 -4.42
CA GLY A 187 -2.29 -16.13 -3.83
C GLY A 187 -2.82 -16.88 -2.60
N ARG A 188 -2.13 -17.92 -2.13
CA ARG A 188 -2.49 -18.66 -0.92
C ARG A 188 -1.56 -18.29 0.22
N ARG A 189 -2.13 -18.05 1.41
CA ARG A 189 -1.34 -17.84 2.63
C ARG A 189 -0.65 -19.14 3.02
N VAL A 190 0.65 -19.08 3.23
CA VAL A 190 1.50 -20.23 3.57
C VAL A 190 2.02 -20.10 4.99
N GLY A 191 2.05 -21.20 5.74
CA GLY A 191 2.72 -21.27 7.05
C GLY A 191 4.24 -21.28 6.88
N PHE A 192 4.99 -20.87 7.91
CA PHE A 192 6.46 -20.89 7.85
C PHE A 192 7.04 -22.30 7.84
N GLN A 193 6.31 -23.29 8.34
CA GLN A 193 6.70 -24.69 8.29
C GLN A 193 6.80 -25.23 6.85
N GLU A 194 6.09 -24.61 5.91
CA GLU A 194 6.07 -24.99 4.49
C GLU A 194 7.08 -24.17 3.65
N LEU A 195 7.77 -23.20 4.24
CA LEU A 195 8.80 -22.39 3.59
C LEU A 195 10.22 -22.94 3.78
N ALA A 196 10.36 -24.01 4.58
CA ALA A 196 11.63 -24.67 4.93
C ALA A 196 11.95 -25.85 4.00
#